data_AF-A0A830E6G4-F1
#
_entry.id   AF-A0A830E6G4-F1
#
_cell.length_a   1.000
_cell.length_b   1.000
_cell.length_c   1.000
_cell.angle_alpha   90.00
_cell.angle_beta   90.00
_cell.angle_gamma   90.00
#
_symmetry.space_group_name_H-M   'P 1'
#
loop_
_entity.id
_entity.type
_entity.pdbx_description
1 polymer ?
#
loop_
_entity_poly.entity_id
_entity_poly.type
_entity_poly.pdbx_seq_one_letter_code
_entity_poly.pdbx_strand_id
1 'polypeptide(L)'
;MALLSILSRYTDSITETAVNLSAIFSERVHDNKEYWTFLINGKSAETALIQDLKERAEVLAYYSFDIKGMFRNYSKYTLTDNEHRILKTAYEQGYFEWPKNANAEEISKSLNISKVTFIQELRRALRKLVLKELDFDNVDFMGFY
;
A
#
# COMPACT_ATOMS: atom_id res chain seq x y z
N MET A 1 31.30 -17.19 10.19
CA MET A 1 30.60 -18.07 11.15
C MET A 1 29.07 -17.90 11.12
N ALA A 2 28.50 -16.71 10.94
CA ALA A 2 27.03 -16.52 10.85
C ALA A 2 26.38 -17.08 9.56
N LEU A 3 27.10 -17.07 8.43
CA LEU A 3 26.59 -17.66 7.17
C LEU A 3 26.48 -19.20 7.26
N LEU A 4 27.33 -19.83 8.08
CA LEU A 4 27.37 -21.29 8.24
C LEU A 4 26.23 -21.80 9.14
N SER A 5 25.79 -21.02 10.13
CA SER A 5 24.64 -21.35 10.97
C SER A 5 23.32 -21.28 10.20
N ILE A 6 23.18 -20.35 9.25
CA ILE A 6 22.04 -20.25 8.31
C ILE A 6 22.01 -21.47 7.37
N LEU A 7 23.18 -21.90 6.87
CA LEU A 7 23.27 -23.08 5.99
C LEU A 7 23.07 -24.42 6.72
N SER A 8 23.35 -24.50 8.02
CA SER A 8 23.23 -25.74 8.81
C SER A 8 21.79 -26.20 9.09
N ARG A 9 20.79 -25.37 8.76
CA ARG A 9 19.35 -25.69 8.89
C ARG A 9 18.60 -25.42 7.59
N TYR A 10 19.28 -25.52 6.44
CA TYR A 10 18.65 -25.26 5.15
C TYR A 10 17.57 -26.30 4.85
N THR A 11 17.89 -27.58 4.99
CA THR A 11 16.99 -28.69 4.68
C THR A 11 15.84 -28.78 5.67
N ASP A 12 14.63 -28.94 5.15
CA ASP A 12 13.35 -29.04 5.86
C ASP A 12 12.87 -27.72 6.51
N SER A 13 13.48 -26.59 6.15
CA SER A 13 13.15 -25.27 6.69
C SER A 13 12.26 -24.43 5.79
N ILE A 14 11.60 -23.42 6.38
CA ILE A 14 10.85 -22.39 5.64
C ILE A 14 11.75 -21.65 4.63
N THR A 15 13.03 -21.48 4.95
CA THR A 15 14.02 -20.89 4.05
C THR A 15 14.20 -21.70 2.77
N GLU A 16 14.27 -23.03 2.85
CA GLU A 16 14.37 -23.89 1.67
C GLU A 16 13.13 -23.75 0.79
N THR A 17 11.93 -23.74 1.38
CA THR A 17 10.69 -23.51 0.64
C THR A 17 10.71 -22.17 -0.11
N ALA A 18 11.16 -21.12 0.56
CA ALA A 18 11.29 -19.79 -0.04
C ALA A 18 12.23 -19.80 -1.25
N VAL A 19 13.40 -20.43 -1.10
CA VAL A 19 14.41 -20.53 -2.17
C VAL A 19 13.92 -21.39 -3.33
N ASN A 20 13.26 -22.52 -3.06
CA ASN A 20 12.69 -23.40 -4.08
C ASN A 20 11.62 -22.70 -4.92
N LEU A 21 10.86 -21.79 -4.31
CA LEU A 21 9.88 -20.96 -5.01
C LEU A 21 10.48 -19.72 -5.70
N SER A 22 11.81 -19.54 -5.62
CA SER A 22 12.48 -18.30 -6.06
C SER A 22 11.87 -17.05 -5.43
N ALA A 23 11.40 -17.16 -4.19
CA ALA A 23 10.82 -16.06 -3.44
C ALA A 23 11.93 -15.11 -2.95
N ILE A 24 11.65 -13.81 -2.96
CA ILE A 24 12.39 -12.88 -2.10
C ILE A 24 11.71 -12.91 -0.74
N PHE A 25 12.47 -13.08 0.33
CA PHE A 25 11.89 -13.23 1.66
C PHE A 25 12.68 -12.47 2.72
N SER A 26 12.01 -12.19 3.84
CA SER A 26 12.63 -11.72 5.07
C SER A 26 11.97 -12.37 6.27
N GLU A 27 12.76 -12.63 7.29
CA GLU A 27 12.33 -13.22 8.55
C GLU A 27 12.56 -12.23 9.70
N ARG A 28 11.66 -12.27 10.69
CA ARG A 28 11.85 -11.61 11.98
C ARG A 28 11.32 -12.52 13.07
N VAL A 29 12.04 -12.61 14.18
CA VAL A 29 11.60 -13.38 15.35
C VAL A 29 11.30 -12.42 16.49
N HIS A 30 10.08 -12.47 17.01
CA HIS A 30 9.63 -11.64 18.12
C HIS A 30 8.58 -12.41 18.94
N ASP A 31 8.59 -12.29 20.28
CA ASP A 31 7.66 -12.98 21.19
C ASP A 31 7.50 -14.49 20.93
N ASN A 32 8.63 -15.17 20.67
CA ASN A 32 8.67 -16.60 20.34
C ASN A 32 7.82 -16.98 19.10
N LYS A 33 7.57 -16.02 18.22
CA LYS A 33 6.90 -16.19 16.93
C LYS A 33 7.82 -15.75 15.81
N GLU A 34 7.72 -16.47 14.70
CA GLU A 34 8.40 -16.11 13.46
C GLU A 34 7.44 -15.36 12.53
N TYR A 35 7.91 -14.26 12.00
CA TYR A 35 7.20 -13.41 11.06
C TYR A 35 7.92 -13.47 9.73
N TRP A 36 7.27 -14.08 8.75
CA TRP A 36 7.81 -14.26 7.41
C TRP A 36 7.10 -13.35 6.42
N THR A 37 7.88 -12.61 5.63
CA THR A 37 7.37 -11.86 4.48
C THR A 37 7.93 -12.50 3.22
N PHE A 38 7.05 -12.83 2.28
CA PHE A 38 7.42 -13.41 1.00
C PHE A 38 6.94 -12.54 -0.16
N LEU A 39 7.82 -12.36 -1.14
CA LEU A 39 7.51 -11.83 -2.44
C LEU A 39 7.68 -12.97 -3.45
N ILE A 40 6.54 -13.40 -3.99
CA ILE A 40 6.42 -14.59 -4.83
C ILE A 40 5.77 -14.24 -6.17
N ASN A 41 6.10 -15.02 -7.20
CA ASN A 41 5.58 -14.77 -8.54
C ASN A 41 4.32 -15.59 -8.82
N GLY A 42 3.17 -14.96 -8.58
CA GLY A 42 1.87 -15.49 -8.98
C GLY A 42 1.20 -16.42 -7.97
N LYS A 43 -0.09 -16.68 -8.20
CA LYS A 43 -0.97 -17.39 -7.26
C LYS A 43 -0.61 -18.86 -7.04
N SER A 44 -0.07 -19.56 -8.04
CA SER A 44 0.32 -20.96 -7.88
C SER A 44 1.48 -21.13 -6.89
N ALA A 45 2.46 -20.22 -6.90
CA ALA A 45 3.55 -20.22 -5.93
C ALA A 45 3.05 -19.92 -4.51
N GLU A 46 2.03 -19.07 -4.38
CA GLU A 46 1.39 -18.77 -3.09
C GLU A 46 0.70 -19.99 -2.51
N THR A 47 -0.10 -20.69 -3.31
CA THR A 47 -0.77 -21.91 -2.87
C THR A 47 0.25 -22.97 -2.43
N ALA A 48 1.33 -23.16 -3.20
CA ALA A 48 2.39 -24.10 -2.85
C ALA A 48 3.09 -23.72 -1.55
N LEU A 49 3.43 -22.43 -1.38
CA LEU A 49 4.04 -21.91 -0.15
C LEU A 49 3.15 -22.16 1.07
N ILE A 50 1.87 -21.77 1.00
CA ILE A 50 0.96 -21.89 2.15
C ILE A 50 0.71 -23.36 2.50
N GLN A 51 0.62 -24.25 1.51
CA GLN A 51 0.48 -25.68 1.76
C GLN A 51 1.69 -26.23 2.50
N ASP A 52 2.89 -25.95 1.99
CA ASP A 52 4.14 -26.42 2.57
C ASP A 52 4.39 -25.84 3.98
N LEU A 53 4.07 -24.55 4.20
CA LEU A 53 4.14 -23.91 5.52
C LEU A 53 3.23 -24.59 6.55
N LYS A 54 2.01 -24.96 6.15
CA LYS A 54 1.05 -25.64 7.05
C LYS A 54 1.47 -27.06 7.41
N GLU A 55 2.24 -27.73 6.56
CA GLU A 55 2.79 -29.06 6.83
C GLU A 55 3.97 -29.01 7.80
N ARG A 56 4.68 -27.87 7.86
CA ARG A 56 5.94 -27.71 8.61
C ARG A 56 5.81 -26.89 9.89
N ALA A 57 4.80 -26.03 10.00
CA ALA A 57 4.66 -25.09 11.10
C ALA A 57 3.20 -24.80 11.48
N GLU A 58 2.99 -24.34 12.71
CA GLU A 58 1.72 -23.79 13.14
C GLU A 58 1.55 -22.36 12.59
N VAL A 59 0.78 -22.23 11.50
CA VAL A 59 0.49 -20.93 10.88
C VAL A 59 -0.61 -20.23 11.66
N LEU A 60 -0.23 -19.31 12.54
CA LEU A 60 -1.18 -18.51 13.34
C LEU A 60 -2.02 -17.54 12.48
N ALA A 61 -1.39 -16.93 11.48
CA ALA A 61 -2.04 -16.01 10.54
C ALA A 61 -1.25 -15.95 9.23
N TYR A 62 -1.94 -15.71 8.12
CA TYR A 62 -1.31 -15.36 6.85
C TYR A 62 -2.15 -14.32 6.11
N TYR A 63 -1.48 -13.39 5.45
CA TYR A 63 -2.09 -12.34 4.65
C TYR A 63 -1.41 -12.32 3.29
N SER A 64 -2.19 -12.14 2.22
CA SER A 64 -1.69 -12.12 0.86
C SER A 64 -2.23 -10.91 0.11
N PHE A 65 -1.33 -10.22 -0.57
CA PHE A 65 -1.65 -9.01 -1.32
C PHE A 65 -1.11 -9.14 -2.73
N ASP A 66 -1.97 -8.91 -3.74
CA ASP A 66 -1.49 -8.72 -5.11
C ASP A 66 -0.84 -7.34 -5.21
N ILE A 67 0.49 -7.30 -5.14
CA ILE A 67 1.28 -6.07 -5.28
C ILE A 67 0.98 -5.37 -6.60
N LYS A 68 0.74 -6.11 -7.70
CA LYS A 68 0.38 -5.48 -8.98
C LYS A 68 -1.01 -4.85 -8.91
N GLY A 69 -1.97 -5.52 -8.28
CA GLY A 69 -3.30 -4.99 -7.99
C GLY A 69 -3.23 -3.70 -7.16
N MET A 70 -2.43 -3.72 -6.10
CA MET A 70 -2.19 -2.59 -5.22
C MET A 70 -1.60 -1.39 -5.99
N PHE A 71 -0.56 -1.58 -6.80
CA PHE A 71 0.01 -0.50 -7.62
C PHE A 71 -0.94 -0.01 -8.72
N ARG A 72 -1.76 -0.89 -9.32
CA ARG A 72 -2.78 -0.49 -10.30
C ARG A 72 -3.85 0.40 -9.67
N ASN A 73 -4.31 0.08 -8.47
CA ASN A 73 -5.29 0.91 -7.77
C ASN A 73 -4.65 2.23 -7.31
N TYR A 74 -3.42 2.19 -6.79
CA TYR A 74 -2.70 3.38 -6.39
C TYR A 74 -2.49 4.37 -7.54
N SER A 75 -2.13 3.87 -8.74
CA SER A 75 -1.98 4.71 -9.93
C SER A 75 -3.31 5.25 -10.46
N LYS A 76 -4.40 4.47 -10.38
CA LYS A 76 -5.76 4.90 -10.76
C LYS A 76 -6.26 6.10 -9.96
N TYR A 77 -5.84 6.21 -8.69
CA TYR A 77 -6.23 7.30 -7.80
C TYR A 77 -5.14 8.39 -7.69
N THR A 78 -4.11 8.34 -8.54
CA THR A 78 -3.07 9.38 -8.57
C THR A 78 -3.65 10.69 -9.14
N LEU A 79 -3.41 11.79 -8.42
CA LEU A 79 -3.78 13.12 -8.88
C LEU A 79 -2.94 13.50 -10.11
N THR A 80 -3.56 14.14 -11.10
CA THR A 80 -2.79 14.82 -12.14
C THR A 80 -2.06 16.03 -11.54
N ASP A 81 -1.04 16.55 -12.22
CA ASP A 81 -0.32 17.75 -11.76
C ASP A 81 -1.27 18.94 -11.54
N ASN A 82 -2.29 19.09 -12.39
CA ASN A 82 -3.27 20.17 -12.25
C ASN A 82 -4.23 19.93 -11.07
N GLU A 83 -4.71 18.70 -10.89
CA GLU A 83 -5.54 18.32 -9.73
C GLU A 83 -4.77 18.54 -8.42
N HIS A 84 -3.49 18.13 -8.37
CA HIS A 84 -2.62 18.36 -7.23
C HIS A 84 -2.40 19.86 -6.97
N ARG A 85 -2.08 20.65 -8.01
CA ARG A 85 -1.91 22.11 -7.90
C ARG A 85 -3.15 22.79 -7.34
N ILE A 86 -4.33 22.42 -7.84
CA ILE A 86 -5.61 23.00 -7.42
C ILE A 86 -5.94 22.62 -5.97
N LEU A 87 -5.77 21.34 -5.62
CA LEU A 87 -5.99 20.86 -4.25
C LEU A 87 -5.04 21.53 -3.26
N LYS A 88 -3.74 21.60 -3.60
CA LYS A 88 -2.70 22.23 -2.77
C LYS A 88 -3.02 23.70 -2.54
N THR A 89 -3.36 24.44 -3.58
CA THR A 89 -3.70 25.87 -3.46
C THR A 89 -4.95 26.08 -2.60
N ALA A 90 -5.98 25.23 -2.76
CA ALA A 90 -7.17 25.27 -1.93
C ALA A 90 -6.84 25.01 -0.45
N TYR A 91 -5.96 24.06 -0.17
CA TYR A 91 -5.48 23.79 1.19
C TYR A 91 -4.69 24.97 1.77
N GLU A 92 -3.68 25.47 1.05
CA GLU A 92 -2.81 26.56 1.52
C GLU A 92 -3.55 27.88 1.74
N GLN A 93 -4.63 28.14 0.99
CA GLN A 93 -5.48 29.32 1.17
C GLN A 93 -6.61 29.11 2.18
N GLY A 94 -6.65 27.98 2.89
CA GLY A 94 -7.63 27.70 3.94
C GLY A 94 -9.06 27.50 3.43
N TYR A 95 -9.24 26.94 2.23
CA TYR A 95 -10.56 26.60 1.67
C TYR A 95 -11.34 25.59 2.51
N PHE A 96 -10.61 24.73 3.21
CA PHE A 96 -11.13 23.62 4.01
C PHE A 96 -11.24 23.95 5.50
N GLU A 97 -10.86 25.16 5.92
CA GLU A 97 -10.87 25.57 7.33
C GLU A 97 -12.27 26.01 7.79
N TRP A 98 -12.45 26.08 9.11
CA TRP A 98 -13.62 26.69 9.74
C TRP A 98 -13.18 27.73 10.79
N PRO A 99 -13.52 29.03 10.63
CA PRO A 99 -14.11 29.63 9.43
C PRO A 99 -13.17 29.51 8.21
N LYS A 100 -13.73 29.59 7.00
CA LYS A 100 -12.91 29.53 5.77
C LYS A 100 -12.09 30.80 5.62
N ASN A 101 -10.79 30.66 5.35
CA ASN A 101 -9.92 31.80 5.03
C ASN A 101 -10.05 32.27 3.58
N ALA A 102 -10.40 31.36 2.66
CA ALA A 102 -10.67 31.69 1.26
C ALA A 102 -11.84 30.88 0.69
N ASN A 103 -12.60 31.52 -0.19
CA ASN A 103 -13.69 30.89 -0.94
C ASN A 103 -13.25 30.49 -2.36
N ALA A 104 -14.11 29.73 -3.05
CA ALA A 104 -13.82 29.20 -4.38
C ALA A 104 -13.53 30.29 -5.43
N GLU A 105 -14.11 31.48 -5.26
CA GLU A 105 -13.92 32.58 -6.18
C GLU A 105 -12.54 33.23 -6.03
N GLU A 106 -12.12 33.50 -4.79
CA GLU A 106 -10.78 34.02 -4.47
C GLU A 106 -9.68 33.07 -4.96
N ILE A 107 -9.83 31.77 -4.70
CA ILE A 107 -8.84 30.77 -5.11
C ILE A 107 -8.81 30.67 -6.64
N SER A 108 -9.97 30.65 -7.31
CA SER A 108 -10.04 30.60 -8.78
C SER A 108 -9.36 31.80 -9.45
N LYS A 109 -9.52 33.01 -8.87
CA LYS A 109 -8.82 34.22 -9.31
C LYS A 109 -7.30 34.09 -9.13
N SER A 110 -6.82 33.57 -7.99
CA SER A 110 -5.39 33.37 -7.75
C SER A 110 -4.75 32.37 -8.72
N LEU A 111 -5.53 31.39 -9.20
CA LEU A 111 -5.10 30.36 -10.14
C LEU A 111 -5.26 30.77 -11.61
N ASN A 112 -5.82 31.96 -11.87
CA ASN A 112 -6.18 32.45 -13.20
C ASN A 112 -7.06 31.46 -13.99
N ILE A 113 -8.08 30.90 -13.34
CA ILE A 113 -9.06 29.98 -13.94
C ILE A 113 -10.48 30.38 -13.56
N SER A 114 -11.49 29.87 -14.27
CA SER A 114 -12.88 30.09 -13.88
C SER A 114 -13.22 29.39 -12.56
N LYS A 115 -14.16 29.95 -11.80
CA LYS A 115 -14.73 29.32 -10.59
C LYS A 115 -15.31 27.94 -10.88
N VAL A 116 -15.94 27.76 -12.05
CA VAL A 116 -16.50 26.47 -12.50
C VAL A 116 -15.38 25.46 -12.70
N THR A 117 -14.30 25.85 -13.39
CA THR A 117 -13.11 25.01 -13.61
C THR A 117 -12.48 24.60 -12.27
N PHE A 118 -12.28 25.55 -11.35
CA PHE A 118 -11.74 25.26 -10.01
C PHE A 118 -12.58 24.20 -9.29
N ILE A 119 -13.91 24.36 -9.23
CA ILE A 119 -14.80 23.42 -8.54
C ILE A 119 -14.77 22.05 -9.21
N GLN A 120 -14.77 21.98 -10.55
CA GLN A 120 -14.74 20.71 -11.27
C GLN A 120 -13.44 19.94 -11.01
N GLU A 121 -12.30 20.60 -11.12
CA GLU A 121 -11.00 19.98 -10.88
C GLU A 121 -10.81 19.59 -9.41
N LEU A 122 -11.24 20.45 -8.47
CA LEU A 122 -11.20 20.13 -7.04
C LEU A 122 -12.06 18.90 -6.73
N ARG A 123 -13.26 18.77 -7.32
CA ARG A 123 -14.10 17.58 -7.16
C ARG A 123 -13.45 16.32 -7.72
N ARG A 124 -12.77 16.41 -8.87
CA ARG A 124 -12.02 15.28 -9.44
C ARG A 124 -10.91 14.81 -8.51
N ALA A 125 -10.13 15.77 -7.99
CA ALA A 125 -9.07 15.50 -7.03
C ALA A 125 -9.63 14.84 -5.75
N LEU A 126 -10.67 15.44 -5.14
CA LEU A 126 -11.31 14.90 -3.94
C LEU A 126 -11.91 13.51 -4.18
N ARG A 127 -12.53 13.26 -5.34
CA ARG A 127 -13.05 11.93 -5.68
C ARG A 127 -11.95 10.88 -5.69
N LYS A 128 -10.77 11.19 -6.24
CA LYS A 128 -9.63 10.26 -6.24
C LYS A 128 -9.13 9.99 -4.81
N LEU A 129 -9.07 11.01 -3.96
CA LEU A 129 -8.70 10.84 -2.55
C LEU A 129 -9.72 10.01 -1.76
N VAL A 130 -11.01 10.26 -1.97
CA VAL A 130 -12.09 9.46 -1.37
C VAL A 130 -12.00 8.00 -1.83
N LEU A 131 -11.79 7.76 -3.12
CA LEU A 131 -11.60 6.40 -3.62
C LEU A 131 -10.34 5.74 -3.06
N LYS A 132 -9.26 6.51 -2.84
CA LYS A 132 -8.06 5.99 -2.20
C LYS A 132 -8.33 5.56 -0.76
N GLU A 133 -9.06 6.36 0.01
CA GLU A 133 -9.44 6.03 1.39
C GLU A 133 -10.36 4.82 1.46
N LEU A 134 -11.44 4.81 0.66
CA LEU A 134 -12.42 3.72 0.64
C LEU A 134 -11.89 2.42 0.03
N ASP A 135 -10.83 2.48 -0.78
CA ASP A 135 -10.13 1.29 -1.28
C ASP A 135 -9.01 0.86 -0.33
N PHE A 136 -8.56 1.73 0.60
CA PHE A 136 -7.58 1.38 1.63
C PHE A 136 -8.15 0.38 2.64
N ASP A 137 -9.47 0.37 2.87
CA ASP A 137 -10.16 -0.64 3.68
C ASP A 137 -10.05 -2.07 3.10
N ASN A 138 -9.69 -2.23 1.82
CA ASN A 138 -9.38 -3.54 1.23
C ASN A 138 -7.92 -3.95 1.42
N VAL A 139 -7.11 -3.06 1.96
CA VAL A 139 -5.67 -3.20 2.13
C VAL A 139 -5.33 -2.86 3.58
N ASP A 140 -5.89 -3.61 4.51
CA ASP A 140 -5.46 -3.58 5.92
C ASP A 140 -3.97 -3.93 5.97
N PHE A 141 -3.15 -2.88 5.90
CA PHE A 141 -1.72 -2.95 5.98
C PHE A 141 -1.37 -3.14 7.45
N MET A 142 -0.85 -4.33 7.72
CA MET A 142 0.17 -4.56 8.73
C MET A 142 -0.27 -4.20 10.15
N GLY A 143 -0.78 -5.21 10.86
CA GLY A 143 -0.78 -5.26 12.32
C GLY A 143 0.64 -5.18 12.91
N PHE A 144 1.25 -4.00 12.82
CA PHE A 144 2.33 -3.54 13.67
C PHE A 144 1.74 -2.62 14.74
N TYR A 145 0.91 -3.18 15.60
CA TYR A 145 0.69 -2.71 16.96
C TYR A 145 0.72 -3.90 17.89
#